data_AF-A0A936ZF98-F1
#
_entry.id   AF-A0A936ZF98-F1
#
_cell.length_a   1.000
_cell.length_b   1.000
_cell.length_c   1.000
_cell.angle_alpha   90.00
_cell.angle_beta   90.00
_cell.angle_gamma   90.00
#
_symmetry.space_group_name_H-M   'P 1'
#
loop_
_entity.id
_entity.type
_entity.pdbx_description
1 polymer ?
#
loop_
_entity_poly.entity_id
_entity_poly.type
_entity_poly.pdbx_seq_one_letter_code
_entity_poly.pdbx_strand_id
1 'polypeptide(L)'
;MSANLASILYLVSGVLFILALRGLSHPTTSRQGNLYGMVGMGIAILTTLFVSPPNGFGGWALVILGLAIGGGIGAVIARRVPMTAMPQLVAAFHSLVGLAAVLVAAGALYAPQAFGIGAEGAIHGGSLFEMALGVAIGAITFTGSVIAFLKLDGRMSGKPILLPSRHLINIGLALLLLVLLVAFIRTESHAAFWLIVLVSFVLGVTLIIPIGGADMPVVVSMLNSYSGWAAAGIGFTLGNLALIITGALVGSSGAILSYIMCKGMNRSFVSVILGGFGGETAAAAGGAVETRPVKQGSADDAAFIMKNAAKV
;
A
#
# COMPACT_ATOMS: atom_id res chain seq x y z
N MET A 1 23.02 -18.75 -10.07
CA MET A 1 23.75 -17.63 -9.44
C MET A 1 24.10 -18.01 -8.00
N SER A 2 25.24 -17.58 -7.44
CA SER A 2 25.54 -17.87 -6.03
C SER A 2 24.62 -17.09 -5.09
N ALA A 3 24.28 -17.66 -3.94
CA ALA A 3 23.42 -17.01 -2.94
C ALA A 3 23.99 -15.67 -2.44
N ASN A 4 25.31 -15.58 -2.32
CA ASN A 4 26.00 -14.35 -1.92
C ASN A 4 25.85 -13.24 -2.96
N LEU A 5 26.01 -13.56 -4.26
CA LEU A 5 25.83 -12.57 -5.32
C LEU A 5 24.38 -12.10 -5.39
N ALA A 6 23.41 -13.02 -5.26
CA ALA A 6 21.99 -12.67 -5.21
C ALA A 6 21.68 -11.70 -4.06
N SER A 7 22.18 -12.00 -2.86
CA SER A 7 21.97 -11.18 -1.66
C SER A 7 22.59 -9.79 -1.83
N ILE A 8 23.79 -9.69 -2.41
CA ILE A 8 24.44 -8.41 -2.72
C ILE A 8 23.61 -7.61 -3.73
N LEU A 9 23.11 -8.25 -4.80
CA LEU A 9 22.30 -7.55 -5.80
C LEU A 9 20.96 -7.07 -5.24
N TYR A 10 20.30 -7.85 -4.38
CA TYR A 10 19.12 -7.40 -3.65
C TYR A 10 19.43 -6.25 -2.68
N LEU A 11 20.58 -6.29 -2.00
CA LEU A 11 21.03 -5.18 -1.15
C LEU A 11 21.29 -3.92 -1.98
N VAL A 12 21.97 -4.03 -3.12
CA VAL A 12 22.21 -2.90 -4.05
C VAL A 12 20.89 -2.32 -4.54
N SER A 13 19.92 -3.17 -4.91
CA SER A 13 18.56 -2.74 -5.27
C SER A 13 17.89 -1.98 -4.13
N GLY A 14 17.96 -2.50 -2.90
CA GLY A 14 17.45 -1.84 -1.69
C GLY A 14 18.08 -0.46 -1.45
N VAL A 15 19.41 -0.34 -1.59
CA VAL A 15 20.12 0.95 -1.49
C VAL A 15 19.65 1.92 -2.57
N LEU A 16 19.47 1.46 -3.81
CA LEU A 16 18.95 2.30 -4.89
C LEU A 16 17.52 2.78 -4.61
N PHE A 17 16.65 1.99 -3.98
CA PHE A 17 15.33 2.45 -3.55
C PHE A 17 15.40 3.51 -2.45
N ILE A 18 16.35 3.40 -1.51
CA ILE A 18 16.59 4.45 -0.51
C ILE A 18 17.03 5.75 -1.20
N LEU A 19 17.99 5.65 -2.14
CA LEU A 19 18.46 6.80 -2.92
C LEU A 19 17.36 7.38 -3.81
N ALA A 20 16.44 6.55 -4.31
CA ALA A 20 15.29 6.99 -5.08
C ALA A 20 14.38 7.88 -4.23
N LEU A 21 13.97 7.41 -3.04
CA LEU A 21 13.15 8.19 -2.11
C LEU A 21 13.84 9.49 -1.70
N ARG A 22 15.15 9.43 -1.36
CA ARG A 22 15.94 10.63 -1.03
C ARG A 22 15.97 11.63 -2.19
N GLY A 23 16.18 11.15 -3.41
CA GLY A 23 16.23 11.98 -4.60
C GLY A 23 14.87 12.63 -4.92
N LEU A 24 13.77 11.91 -4.69
CA LEU A 24 12.40 12.40 -4.89
C LEU A 24 11.98 13.47 -3.88
N SER A 25 12.60 13.53 -2.70
CA SER A 25 12.32 14.53 -1.66
C SER A 25 12.80 15.95 -2.01
N HIS A 26 13.54 16.15 -3.12
CA HIS A 26 13.99 17.48 -3.52
C HIS A 26 13.81 17.72 -5.04
N PRO A 27 13.25 18.86 -5.49
CA PRO A 27 12.96 19.11 -6.90
C PRO A 27 14.17 18.95 -7.83
N THR A 28 15.34 19.43 -7.41
CA THR A 28 16.58 19.40 -8.20
C THR A 28 17.13 17.99 -8.41
N THR A 29 16.88 17.06 -7.49
CA THR A 29 17.36 15.66 -7.56
C THR A 29 16.27 14.68 -7.99
N SER A 30 15.02 15.13 -8.17
CA SER A 30 13.85 14.29 -8.44
C SER A 30 14.04 13.34 -9.63
N ARG A 31 14.62 13.84 -10.74
CA ARG A 31 14.90 13.03 -11.94
C ARG A 31 15.92 11.92 -11.66
N GLN A 32 16.97 12.24 -10.90
CA GLN A 32 18.00 11.27 -10.52
C GLN A 32 17.44 10.22 -9.55
N GLY A 33 16.59 10.65 -8.60
CA GLY A 33 15.85 9.73 -7.72
C GLY A 33 15.00 8.73 -8.52
N ASN A 34 14.25 9.21 -9.50
CA ASN A 34 13.45 8.33 -10.36
C ASN A 34 14.33 7.32 -11.15
N LEU A 35 15.50 7.76 -11.63
CA LEU A 35 16.46 6.87 -12.30
C LEU A 35 16.96 5.76 -11.36
N TYR A 36 17.32 6.09 -10.12
CA TYR A 36 17.71 5.09 -9.13
C TYR A 36 16.61 4.06 -8.87
N GLY A 37 15.35 4.51 -8.81
CA GLY A 37 14.20 3.61 -8.68
C GLY A 37 14.07 2.64 -9.85
N MET A 38 14.20 3.13 -11.09
CA MET A 38 14.14 2.30 -12.30
C MET A 38 15.27 1.27 -12.35
N VAL A 39 16.51 1.68 -12.05
CA VAL A 39 17.67 0.78 -12.03
C VAL A 39 17.55 -0.25 -10.91
N GLY A 40 17.13 0.17 -9.71
CA GLY A 40 16.92 -0.72 -8.57
C GLY A 40 15.88 -1.80 -8.87
N MET A 41 14.75 -1.42 -9.48
CA MET A 41 13.71 -2.36 -9.92
C MET A 41 14.22 -3.33 -10.98
N GLY A 42 14.97 -2.84 -11.97
CA GLY A 42 15.60 -3.69 -12.99
C GLY A 42 16.53 -4.74 -12.39
N ILE A 43 17.39 -4.34 -11.45
CA ILE A 43 18.29 -5.25 -10.73
C ILE A 43 17.49 -6.30 -9.95
N ALA A 44 16.45 -5.91 -9.21
CA ALA A 44 15.63 -6.84 -8.44
C ALA A 44 14.98 -7.91 -9.33
N ILE A 45 14.31 -7.51 -10.41
CA ILE A 45 13.63 -8.42 -11.33
C ILE A 45 14.64 -9.39 -11.96
N LEU A 46 15.75 -8.87 -12.51
CA LEU A 46 16.77 -9.71 -13.15
C LEU A 46 17.39 -10.68 -12.14
N THR A 47 17.69 -10.21 -10.92
CA THR A 47 18.23 -11.07 -9.86
C THR A 47 17.27 -12.22 -9.55
N THR A 48 15.97 -11.96 -9.40
CA THR A 48 14.98 -13.01 -9.15
C THR A 48 14.90 -14.01 -10.29
N LEU A 49 14.94 -13.57 -11.55
CA LEU A 49 14.94 -14.47 -12.71
C LEU A 49 16.19 -15.36 -12.79
N PHE A 50 17.34 -14.90 -12.28
CA PHE A 50 18.57 -15.69 -12.22
C PHE A 50 18.67 -16.61 -10.99
N VAL A 51 18.04 -16.24 -9.87
CA VAL A 51 17.97 -17.09 -8.67
C VAL A 51 16.96 -18.22 -8.86
N SER A 52 15.77 -17.88 -9.36
CA SER A 52 14.64 -18.79 -9.52
C SER A 52 14.16 -18.76 -10.97
N PRO A 53 14.94 -19.34 -11.91
CA PRO A 53 14.58 -19.33 -13.32
C PRO A 53 13.26 -20.06 -13.54
N PRO A 54 12.33 -19.48 -14.34
CA PRO A 54 11.10 -20.17 -14.71
C PRO A 54 11.35 -21.52 -15.38
N ASN A 55 10.50 -22.51 -15.06
CA ASN A 55 10.63 -23.87 -15.57
C ASN A 55 10.24 -23.96 -17.05
N GLY A 56 11.24 -24.21 -17.91
CA GLY A 56 11.05 -24.45 -19.34
C GLY A 56 10.46 -23.26 -20.11
N PHE A 57 10.17 -23.48 -21.39
CA PHE A 57 9.61 -22.44 -22.27
C PHE A 57 8.28 -21.87 -21.74
N GLY A 58 7.41 -22.73 -21.21
CA GLY A 58 6.10 -22.32 -20.67
C GLY A 58 6.22 -21.35 -19.51
N GLY A 59 7.11 -21.62 -18.54
CA GLY A 59 7.34 -20.71 -17.42
C GLY A 59 7.87 -19.35 -17.87
N TRP A 60 8.85 -19.35 -18.78
CA TRP A 60 9.38 -18.11 -19.34
C TRP A 60 8.33 -17.31 -20.13
N ALA A 61 7.50 -17.99 -20.92
CA ALA A 61 6.42 -17.36 -21.66
C ALA A 61 5.42 -16.68 -20.71
N LEU A 62 5.00 -17.35 -19.62
CA LEU A 62 4.09 -16.78 -18.63
C LEU A 62 4.65 -15.51 -17.96
N VAL A 63 5.93 -15.54 -17.56
CA VAL A 63 6.57 -14.39 -16.92
C VAL A 63 6.70 -13.21 -17.89
N ILE A 64 7.18 -13.46 -19.12
CA ILE A 64 7.36 -12.40 -20.13
C ILE A 64 6.01 -11.82 -20.53
N LEU A 65 5.00 -12.65 -20.76
CA LEU A 65 3.64 -12.19 -21.08
C LEU A 65 3.04 -11.40 -19.92
N GLY A 66 3.19 -11.85 -18.67
CA GLY A 66 2.73 -11.14 -17.50
C GLY A 66 3.34 -9.75 -17.36
N LEU A 67 4.66 -9.63 -17.53
CA LEU A 67 5.38 -8.35 -17.51
C LEU A 67 4.96 -7.45 -18.68
N ALA A 68 4.81 -8.01 -19.88
CA ALA A 68 4.41 -7.25 -21.07
C ALA A 68 2.98 -6.72 -20.96
N ILE A 69 2.04 -7.54 -20.49
CA ILE A 69 0.63 -7.14 -20.32
C ILE A 69 0.52 -6.11 -19.18
N GLY A 70 1.04 -6.43 -17.99
CA GLY A 70 0.95 -5.54 -16.83
C GLY A 70 1.69 -4.22 -17.04
N GLY A 71 2.94 -4.29 -17.50
CA GLY A 71 3.77 -3.12 -17.78
C GLY A 71 3.23 -2.29 -18.96
N GLY A 72 2.74 -2.95 -20.02
CA GLY A 72 2.14 -2.28 -21.18
C GLY A 72 0.87 -1.53 -20.84
N ILE A 73 -0.10 -2.19 -20.17
CA ILE A 73 -1.34 -1.55 -19.73
C ILE A 73 -1.03 -0.39 -18.77
N GLY A 74 -0.15 -0.62 -17.78
CA GLY A 74 0.28 0.42 -16.83
C GLY A 74 0.89 1.63 -17.52
N ALA A 75 1.77 1.42 -18.50
CA ALA A 75 2.40 2.50 -19.26
C ALA A 75 1.39 3.30 -20.11
N VAL A 76 0.42 2.62 -20.72
CA VAL A 76 -0.63 3.29 -21.51
C VAL A 76 -1.52 4.15 -20.60
N ILE A 77 -1.96 3.60 -19.46
CA ILE A 77 -2.80 4.34 -18.49
C ILE A 77 -2.03 5.55 -17.96
N ALA A 78 -0.80 5.36 -17.47
CA ALA A 78 0.01 6.43 -16.89
C ALA A 78 0.30 7.59 -17.88
N ARG A 79 0.37 7.31 -19.19
CA ARG A 79 0.56 8.34 -20.22
C ARG A 79 -0.72 9.10 -20.59
N ARG A 80 -1.90 8.51 -20.38
CA ARG A 80 -3.18 9.04 -20.85
C ARG A 80 -4.01 9.71 -19.75
N VAL A 81 -3.76 9.39 -18.48
CA VAL A 81 -4.52 9.95 -17.35
C VAL A 81 -4.17 11.43 -17.15
N PRO A 82 -5.16 12.34 -17.04
CA PRO A 82 -4.91 13.75 -16.79
C PRO A 82 -4.34 13.97 -15.37
N MET A 83 -3.51 15.00 -15.19
CA MET A 83 -2.86 15.28 -13.90
C MET A 83 -3.88 15.55 -12.76
N THR A 84 -5.07 16.05 -13.10
CA THR A 84 -6.17 16.24 -12.15
C THR A 84 -6.75 14.93 -11.61
N ALA A 85 -6.53 13.81 -12.32
CA ALA A 85 -6.99 12.48 -11.95
C ALA A 85 -5.89 11.61 -11.31
N MET A 86 -4.74 12.20 -10.98
CA MET A 86 -3.65 11.46 -10.34
C MET A 86 -4.01 10.85 -8.99
N PRO A 87 -4.76 11.51 -8.08
CA PRO A 87 -5.10 10.92 -6.79
C PRO A 87 -5.83 9.57 -6.90
N GLN A 88 -6.83 9.45 -7.79
CA GLN A 88 -7.53 8.19 -7.99
C GLN A 88 -6.65 7.15 -8.70
N LEU A 89 -5.79 7.55 -9.64
CA LEU A 89 -4.88 6.60 -10.29
C LEU A 89 -3.91 5.99 -9.27
N VAL A 90 -3.39 6.81 -8.36
CA VAL A 90 -2.54 6.36 -7.26
C VAL A 90 -3.31 5.39 -6.36
N ALA A 91 -4.55 5.68 -5.99
CA ALA A 91 -5.39 4.74 -5.24
C ALA A 91 -5.56 3.40 -6.01
N ALA A 92 -5.87 3.46 -7.31
CA ALA A 92 -6.02 2.27 -8.14
C ALA A 92 -4.74 1.41 -8.16
N PHE A 93 -3.55 2.01 -8.29
CA PHE A 93 -2.30 1.25 -8.27
C PHE A 93 -2.03 0.56 -6.93
N HIS A 94 -2.32 1.21 -5.79
CA HIS A 94 -2.18 0.56 -4.49
C HIS A 94 -3.12 -0.64 -4.33
N SER A 95 -4.29 -0.62 -4.97
CA SER A 95 -5.16 -1.79 -4.97
C SER A 95 -4.47 -3.00 -5.62
N LEU A 96 -3.81 -2.80 -6.75
CA LEU A 96 -3.10 -3.86 -7.48
C LEU A 96 -1.93 -4.42 -6.68
N VAL A 97 -1.23 -3.59 -5.90
CA VAL A 97 -0.16 -4.04 -5.00
C VAL A 97 -0.73 -4.94 -3.90
N GLY A 98 -1.85 -4.55 -3.28
CA GLY A 98 -2.53 -5.36 -2.28
C GLY A 98 -2.99 -6.71 -2.82
N LEU A 99 -3.59 -6.72 -4.01
CA LEU A 99 -4.01 -7.96 -4.67
C LEU A 99 -2.83 -8.84 -5.08
N ALA A 100 -1.72 -8.25 -5.55
CA ALA A 100 -0.50 -8.99 -5.85
C ALA A 100 0.05 -9.69 -4.59
N ALA A 101 0.04 -9.03 -3.42
CA ALA A 101 0.44 -9.67 -2.16
C ALA A 101 -0.45 -10.87 -1.81
N VAL A 102 -1.76 -10.79 -2.04
CA VAL A 102 -2.69 -11.92 -1.84
C VAL A 102 -2.38 -13.07 -2.79
N LEU A 103 -2.15 -12.79 -4.07
CA LEU A 103 -1.85 -13.81 -5.08
C LEU A 103 -0.48 -14.47 -4.84
N VAL A 104 0.52 -13.71 -4.41
CA VAL A 104 1.84 -14.24 -4.05
C VAL A 104 1.74 -15.11 -2.79
N ALA A 105 0.99 -14.68 -1.78
CA ALA A 105 0.73 -15.49 -0.58
C ALA A 105 0.03 -16.81 -0.93
N ALA A 106 -0.98 -16.77 -1.80
CA ALA A 106 -1.64 -17.97 -2.30
C ALA A 106 -0.64 -18.88 -3.03
N GLY A 107 0.19 -18.33 -3.92
CA GLY A 107 1.26 -19.08 -4.57
C GLY A 107 2.21 -19.76 -3.58
N ALA A 108 2.59 -19.06 -2.51
CA ALA A 108 3.44 -19.60 -1.47
C ALA A 108 2.76 -20.70 -0.64
N LEU A 109 1.46 -20.59 -0.39
CA LEU A 109 0.66 -21.63 0.29
C LEU A 109 0.51 -22.90 -0.55
N TYR A 110 0.24 -22.76 -1.86
CA TYR A 110 0.02 -23.90 -2.75
C TYR A 110 1.31 -24.53 -3.30
N ALA A 111 2.44 -23.82 -3.23
CA ALA A 111 3.74 -24.32 -3.70
C ALA A 111 4.89 -23.92 -2.74
N PRO A 112 4.82 -24.30 -1.44
CA PRO A 112 5.78 -23.85 -0.44
C PRO A 112 7.22 -24.30 -0.71
N GLN A 113 7.39 -25.44 -1.38
CA GLN A 113 8.71 -25.96 -1.76
C GLN A 113 9.40 -25.05 -2.78
N ALA A 114 8.63 -24.40 -3.67
CA ALA A 114 9.17 -23.48 -4.67
C ALA A 114 9.79 -22.22 -4.05
N PHE A 115 9.39 -21.89 -2.83
CA PHE A 115 9.88 -20.73 -2.06
C PHE A 115 10.80 -21.14 -0.89
N GLY A 116 11.05 -22.43 -0.70
CA GLY A 116 11.92 -22.93 0.38
C GLY A 116 11.33 -22.76 1.78
N ILE A 117 9.99 -22.67 1.91
CA ILE A 117 9.31 -22.39 3.18
C ILE A 117 8.70 -23.64 3.84
N GLY A 118 9.01 -24.83 3.32
CA GLY A 118 8.50 -26.11 3.80
C GLY A 118 7.82 -26.90 2.70
N ALA A 119 6.92 -27.81 3.09
CA ALA A 119 6.07 -28.58 2.19
C ALA A 119 4.59 -28.34 2.49
N GLU A 120 3.69 -28.71 1.58
CA GLU A 120 2.24 -28.62 1.81
C GLU A 120 1.85 -29.48 3.01
N GLY A 121 1.15 -28.89 3.98
CA GLY A 121 0.83 -29.46 5.29
C GLY A 121 1.97 -29.39 6.31
N ALA A 122 3.12 -28.79 5.95
CA ALA A 122 4.30 -28.66 6.80
C ALA A 122 5.09 -27.36 6.49
N ILE A 123 4.40 -26.24 6.31
CA ILE A 123 5.04 -24.93 6.16
C ILE A 123 5.62 -24.47 7.50
N HIS A 124 6.79 -23.83 7.48
CA HIS A 124 7.40 -23.29 8.69
C HIS A 124 6.45 -22.29 9.38
N GLY A 125 6.25 -22.46 10.70
CA GLY A 125 5.30 -21.62 11.45
C GLY A 125 5.59 -20.11 11.38
N GLY A 126 6.87 -19.72 11.25
CA GLY A 126 7.26 -18.32 11.01
C GLY A 126 6.73 -17.80 9.68
N SER A 127 6.91 -18.57 8.60
CA SER A 127 6.40 -18.24 7.26
C SER A 127 4.87 -18.20 7.24
N LEU A 128 4.18 -19.07 7.97
CA LEU A 128 2.72 -19.01 8.10
C LEU A 128 2.27 -17.71 8.77
N PHE A 129 2.94 -17.28 9.84
CA PHE A 129 2.63 -16.02 10.52
C PHE A 129 2.85 -14.80 9.62
N GLU A 130 4.00 -14.73 8.96
CA GLU A 130 4.36 -13.65 8.03
C GLU A 130 3.41 -13.57 6.85
N MET A 131 3.05 -14.74 6.28
CA MET A 131 2.10 -14.87 5.17
C MET A 131 0.70 -14.41 5.59
N ALA A 132 0.24 -14.83 6.77
CA ALA A 132 -1.07 -14.49 7.30
C ALA A 132 -1.25 -12.97 7.51
N LEU A 133 -0.21 -12.30 8.02
CA LEU A 133 -0.22 -10.84 8.15
C LEU A 133 -0.14 -10.15 6.78
N GLY A 134 0.76 -10.61 5.91
CA GLY A 134 0.93 -10.05 4.56
C GLY A 134 -0.35 -10.11 3.74
N VAL A 135 -1.04 -11.26 3.73
CA VAL A 135 -2.30 -11.46 3.01
C VAL A 135 -3.43 -10.62 3.60
N ALA A 136 -3.54 -10.55 4.94
CA ALA A 136 -4.59 -9.79 5.59
C ALA A 136 -4.48 -8.29 5.30
N ILE A 137 -3.28 -7.73 5.41
CA ILE A 137 -3.00 -6.32 5.12
C ILE A 137 -3.20 -6.06 3.62
N GLY A 138 -2.66 -6.92 2.75
CA GLY A 138 -2.80 -6.78 1.29
C GLY A 138 -4.26 -6.78 0.83
N ALA A 139 -5.10 -7.64 1.41
CA ALA A 139 -6.53 -7.71 1.11
C ALA A 139 -7.30 -6.47 1.60
N ILE A 140 -7.00 -5.95 2.80
CA ILE A 140 -7.55 -4.68 3.29
C ILE A 140 -7.14 -3.54 2.36
N THR A 141 -5.87 -3.50 1.93
CA THR A 141 -5.36 -2.47 1.01
C THR A 141 -6.04 -2.53 -0.35
N PHE A 142 -6.29 -3.73 -0.89
CA PHE A 142 -6.95 -3.89 -2.18
C PHE A 142 -8.34 -3.23 -2.17
N THR A 143 -9.21 -3.69 -1.26
CA THR A 143 -10.58 -3.20 -1.21
C THR A 143 -10.68 -1.76 -0.71
N GLY A 144 -9.88 -1.37 0.28
CA GLY A 144 -9.83 0.01 0.76
C GLY A 144 -9.44 0.98 -0.36
N SER A 145 -8.44 0.60 -1.17
CA SER A 145 -7.99 1.39 -2.32
C SER A 145 -9.03 1.46 -3.43
N VAL A 146 -9.79 0.38 -3.66
CA VAL A 146 -10.92 0.39 -4.60
C VAL A 146 -12.00 1.38 -4.15
N ILE A 147 -12.36 1.41 -2.87
CA ILE A 147 -13.33 2.39 -2.35
C ILE A 147 -12.80 3.82 -2.47
N ALA A 148 -11.52 4.05 -2.14
CA ALA A 148 -10.89 5.36 -2.30
C ALA A 148 -10.89 5.82 -3.78
N PHE A 149 -10.55 4.92 -4.71
CA PHE A 149 -10.63 5.16 -6.15
C PHE A 149 -12.06 5.55 -6.56
N LEU A 150 -13.06 4.76 -6.19
CA LEU A 150 -14.45 5.01 -6.59
C LEU A 150 -14.98 6.36 -6.09
N LYS A 151 -14.59 6.78 -4.88
CA LYS A 151 -14.96 8.07 -4.31
C LYS A 151 -14.27 9.24 -5.00
N LEU A 152 -12.98 9.12 -5.29
CA LEU A 152 -12.20 10.16 -5.98
C LEU A 152 -12.59 10.30 -7.45
N ASP A 153 -12.97 9.20 -8.11
CA ASP A 153 -13.46 9.18 -9.50
C ASP A 153 -14.92 9.65 -9.63
N GLY A 154 -15.63 9.83 -8.51
CA GLY A 154 -17.04 10.27 -8.50
C GLY A 154 -18.05 9.15 -8.80
N ARG A 155 -17.61 7.91 -9.00
CA ARG A 155 -18.50 6.73 -9.16
C ARG A 155 -19.21 6.32 -7.87
N MET A 156 -18.65 6.72 -6.73
CA MET A 156 -19.25 6.62 -5.40
C MET A 156 -19.35 8.01 -4.79
N SER A 157 -20.39 8.25 -3.97
CA SER A 157 -20.53 9.51 -3.26
C SER A 157 -19.32 9.81 -2.39
N GLY A 158 -18.80 11.04 -2.49
CA GLY A 158 -17.76 11.54 -1.58
C GLY A 158 -18.28 11.84 -0.17
N LYS A 159 -19.60 11.77 0.09
CA LYS A 159 -20.14 11.95 1.44
C LYS A 159 -19.82 10.71 2.29
N PRO A 160 -19.48 10.86 3.59
CA PRO A 160 -19.42 9.76 4.53
C PRO A 160 -20.67 8.88 4.48
N ILE A 161 -20.52 7.58 4.25
CA ILE A 161 -21.62 6.62 4.32
C ILE A 161 -21.50 5.90 5.67
N LEU A 162 -22.44 6.14 6.57
CA LEU A 162 -22.41 5.62 7.93
C LEU A 162 -23.25 4.34 8.02
N LEU A 163 -22.60 3.21 8.27
CA LEU A 163 -23.29 1.96 8.58
C LEU A 163 -23.82 1.99 10.03
N PRO A 164 -25.03 1.47 10.29
CA PRO A 164 -25.52 1.25 11.65
C PRO A 164 -24.51 0.40 12.44
N SER A 165 -24.16 0.82 13.66
CA SER A 165 -23.23 0.09 14.54
C SER A 165 -21.86 -0.21 13.91
N ARG A 166 -21.36 0.64 13.00
CA ARG A 166 -20.08 0.45 12.26
C ARG A 166 -18.89 0.05 13.14
N HIS A 167 -18.79 0.61 14.35
CA HIS A 167 -17.69 0.33 15.26
C HIS A 167 -17.78 -1.11 15.78
N LEU A 168 -18.98 -1.58 16.13
CA LEU A 168 -19.19 -2.98 16.53
C LEU A 168 -18.93 -3.94 15.36
N ILE A 169 -19.36 -3.59 14.15
CA ILE A 169 -19.10 -4.40 12.94
C ILE A 169 -17.59 -4.52 12.71
N ASN A 170 -16.86 -3.39 12.72
CA ASN A 170 -15.41 -3.39 12.48
C ASN A 170 -14.64 -4.11 13.59
N ILE A 171 -15.04 -3.95 14.85
CA ILE A 171 -14.44 -4.69 15.98
C ILE A 171 -14.72 -6.20 15.82
N GLY A 172 -15.95 -6.58 15.49
CA GLY A 172 -16.32 -7.98 15.27
C GLY A 172 -15.54 -8.62 14.12
N LEU A 173 -15.41 -7.92 12.99
CA LEU A 173 -14.59 -8.36 11.86
C LEU A 173 -13.10 -8.46 12.22
N ALA A 174 -12.56 -7.51 13.00
CA ALA A 174 -11.17 -7.55 13.45
C ALA A 174 -10.91 -8.74 14.40
N LEU A 175 -11.82 -9.01 15.33
CA LEU A 175 -11.74 -10.17 16.21
C LEU A 175 -11.85 -11.49 15.43
N LEU A 176 -12.79 -11.58 14.49
CA LEU A 176 -12.92 -12.74 13.60
C LEU A 176 -11.63 -12.95 12.78
N LEU A 177 -11.06 -11.87 12.24
CA LEU A 177 -9.80 -11.91 11.52
C LEU A 177 -8.67 -12.46 12.41
N LEU A 178 -8.54 -11.99 13.65
CA LEU A 178 -7.54 -12.50 14.59
C LEU A 178 -7.71 -14.00 14.88
N VAL A 179 -8.95 -14.46 15.07
CA VAL A 179 -9.24 -15.89 15.27
C VAL A 179 -8.84 -16.70 14.04
N LEU A 180 -9.18 -16.22 12.84
CA LEU A 180 -8.82 -16.89 11.59
C LEU A 180 -7.31 -16.93 11.35
N LEU A 181 -6.58 -15.86 11.68
CA LEU A 181 -5.11 -15.82 11.61
C LEU A 181 -4.50 -16.90 12.52
N VAL A 182 -4.94 -17.00 13.77
CA VAL A 182 -4.47 -18.03 14.70
C VAL A 182 -4.83 -19.43 14.20
N ALA A 183 -6.06 -19.62 13.69
CA ALA A 183 -6.48 -20.90 13.13
C ALA A 183 -5.61 -21.31 11.93
N PHE A 184 -5.35 -20.40 11.00
CA PHE A 184 -4.49 -20.64 9.84
C PHE A 184 -3.06 -21.00 10.26
N ILE A 185 -2.44 -20.24 11.16
CA ILE A 185 -1.07 -20.51 11.62
C ILE A 185 -0.96 -21.88 12.29
N ARG A 186 -2.01 -22.34 12.98
CA ARG A 186 -2.03 -23.63 13.68
C ARG A 186 -2.35 -24.82 12.79
N THR A 187 -3.10 -24.61 11.72
CA THR A 187 -3.70 -25.70 10.93
C THR A 187 -3.29 -25.74 9.47
N GLU A 188 -2.65 -24.69 8.96
CA GLU A 188 -2.35 -24.50 7.54
C GLU A 188 -3.60 -24.57 6.64
N SER A 189 -4.80 -24.38 7.21
CA SER A 189 -6.04 -24.60 6.48
C SER A 189 -6.21 -23.61 5.33
N HIS A 190 -6.30 -24.13 4.10
CA HIS A 190 -6.59 -23.32 2.91
C HIS A 190 -7.94 -22.60 3.03
N ALA A 191 -8.92 -23.20 3.71
CA ALA A 191 -10.19 -22.56 3.99
C ALA A 191 -10.01 -21.35 4.93
N ALA A 192 -9.21 -21.49 5.98
CA ALA A 192 -8.88 -20.37 6.87
C ALA A 192 -8.15 -19.25 6.10
N PHE A 193 -7.22 -19.58 5.21
CA PHE A 193 -6.53 -18.61 4.34
C PHE A 193 -7.52 -17.78 3.50
N TRP A 194 -8.44 -18.43 2.78
CA TRP A 194 -9.40 -17.69 1.96
C TRP A 194 -10.46 -16.96 2.78
N LEU A 195 -10.80 -17.45 3.97
CA LEU A 195 -11.65 -16.71 4.91
C LEU A 195 -10.95 -15.45 5.44
N ILE A 196 -9.64 -15.49 5.71
CA ILE A 196 -8.84 -14.29 6.04
C ILE A 196 -8.97 -13.28 4.90
N VAL A 197 -8.77 -13.70 3.65
CA VAL A 197 -8.90 -12.83 2.47
C VAL A 197 -10.28 -12.19 2.39
N LEU A 198 -11.35 -12.99 2.51
CA LEU A 198 -12.72 -12.50 2.43
C LEU A 198 -13.07 -11.53 3.57
N VAL A 199 -12.71 -11.86 4.81
CA VAL A 199 -12.96 -10.97 5.96
C VAL A 199 -12.16 -9.68 5.82
N SER A 200 -10.90 -9.75 5.37
CA SER A 200 -10.07 -8.57 5.10
C SER A 200 -10.61 -7.71 3.96
N PHE A 201 -11.19 -8.31 2.91
CA PHE A 201 -11.90 -7.57 1.87
C PHE A 201 -13.09 -6.79 2.43
N VAL A 202 -13.92 -7.43 3.25
CA VAL A 202 -15.04 -6.75 3.90
C VAL A 202 -14.53 -5.64 4.82
N LEU A 203 -13.51 -5.91 5.61
CA LEU A 203 -12.93 -4.94 6.54
C LEU A 203 -12.34 -3.73 5.82
N GLY A 204 -11.63 -3.92 4.71
CA GLY A 204 -11.12 -2.82 3.89
C GLY A 204 -12.24 -1.95 3.32
N VAL A 205 -13.36 -2.55 2.91
CA VAL A 205 -14.56 -1.80 2.51
C VAL A 205 -15.15 -1.01 3.68
N THR A 206 -15.43 -1.66 4.81
CA THR A 206 -16.14 -1.04 5.95
C THR A 206 -15.31 0.00 6.69
N LEU A 207 -13.97 -0.05 6.60
CA LEU A 207 -13.08 0.98 7.15
C LEU A 207 -13.08 2.27 6.31
N ILE A 208 -13.16 2.17 4.98
CA ILE A 208 -13.00 3.34 4.08
C ILE A 208 -14.34 3.99 3.67
N ILE A 209 -15.42 3.23 3.60
CA ILE A 209 -16.77 3.74 3.33
C ILE A 209 -17.21 4.93 4.22
N PRO A 210 -16.93 4.97 5.55
CA PRO A 210 -17.34 6.10 6.38
C PRO A 210 -16.45 7.35 6.25
N ILE A 211 -15.33 7.30 5.53
CA ILE A 211 -14.42 8.44 5.41
C ILE A 211 -14.89 9.37 4.29
N GLY A 212 -14.84 10.70 4.49
CA GLY A 212 -15.28 11.68 3.50
C GLY A 212 -14.30 11.87 2.35
N GLY A 213 -14.81 12.31 1.20
CA GLY A 213 -14.05 12.59 -0.03
C GLY A 213 -12.90 13.58 0.17
N ALA A 214 -13.11 14.58 1.02
CA ALA A 214 -12.09 15.58 1.37
C ALA A 214 -10.88 14.96 2.11
N ASP A 215 -11.07 13.84 2.80
CA ASP A 215 -10.03 13.14 3.55
C ASP A 215 -9.39 11.99 2.77
N MET A 216 -9.90 11.69 1.57
CA MET A 216 -9.39 10.60 0.73
C MET A 216 -7.90 10.70 0.43
N PRO A 217 -7.27 11.88 0.23
CA PRO A 217 -5.82 11.94 0.02
C PRO A 217 -5.01 11.33 1.18
N VAL A 218 -5.44 11.56 2.43
CA VAL A 218 -4.81 10.95 3.62
C VAL A 218 -5.03 9.43 3.62
N VAL A 219 -6.23 8.99 3.28
CA VAL A 219 -6.56 7.56 3.18
C VAL A 219 -5.68 6.87 2.13
N VAL A 220 -5.49 7.47 0.97
CA VAL A 220 -4.63 6.93 -0.09
C VAL A 220 -3.18 6.80 0.39
N SER A 221 -2.66 7.79 1.12
CA SER A 221 -1.33 7.70 1.73
C SER A 221 -1.22 6.62 2.81
N MET A 222 -2.28 6.41 3.60
CA MET A 222 -2.32 5.37 4.63
C MET A 222 -2.41 3.98 4.00
N LEU A 223 -3.20 3.81 2.94
CA LEU A 223 -3.26 2.56 2.17
C LEU A 223 -1.94 2.26 1.45
N ASN A 224 -1.20 3.28 1.02
CA ASN A 224 0.18 3.14 0.55
C ASN A 224 1.10 2.55 1.62
N SER A 225 0.99 3.04 2.86
CA SER A 225 1.70 2.44 4.01
C SER A 225 1.36 0.96 4.16
N TYR A 226 0.07 0.62 4.09
CA TYR A 226 -0.38 -0.77 4.22
C TYR A 226 0.15 -1.66 3.09
N SER A 227 0.17 -1.20 1.83
CA SER A 227 0.82 -1.96 0.75
C SER A 227 2.30 -2.20 0.99
N GLY A 228 3.02 -1.24 1.59
CA GLY A 228 4.42 -1.41 1.98
C GLY A 228 4.59 -2.51 3.03
N TRP A 229 3.77 -2.47 4.09
CA TRP A 229 3.80 -3.51 5.14
C TRP A 229 3.37 -4.88 4.63
N ALA A 230 2.39 -4.95 3.74
CA ALA A 230 2.00 -6.20 3.07
C ALA A 230 3.18 -6.77 2.26
N ALA A 231 3.84 -5.93 1.46
CA ALA A 231 5.01 -6.34 0.68
C ALA A 231 6.17 -6.79 1.58
N ALA A 232 6.40 -6.14 2.71
CA ALA A 232 7.41 -6.56 3.69
C ALA A 232 7.06 -7.91 4.33
N GLY A 233 5.80 -8.14 4.71
CA GLY A 233 5.33 -9.42 5.27
C GLY A 233 5.50 -10.59 4.29
N ILE A 234 5.15 -10.37 3.02
CA ILE A 234 5.44 -11.35 1.96
C ILE A 234 6.95 -11.49 1.74
N GLY A 235 7.71 -10.40 1.82
CA GLY A 235 9.17 -10.44 1.75
C GLY A 235 9.79 -11.34 2.82
N PHE A 236 9.32 -11.27 4.06
CA PHE A 236 9.75 -12.16 5.14
C PHE A 236 9.37 -13.61 4.84
N THR A 237 8.11 -13.83 4.44
CA THR A 237 7.62 -15.17 4.07
C THR A 237 8.55 -15.84 3.06
N LEU A 238 8.99 -15.09 2.04
CA LEU A 238 9.82 -15.58 0.95
C LEU A 238 11.33 -15.48 1.20
N GLY A 239 11.76 -14.95 2.35
CA GLY A 239 13.18 -14.66 2.62
C GLY A 239 13.80 -13.67 1.63
N ASN A 240 13.02 -12.78 1.02
CA ASN A 240 13.46 -11.87 -0.03
C ASN A 240 13.80 -10.48 0.52
N LEU A 241 15.11 -10.20 0.62
CA LEU A 241 15.62 -8.94 1.16
C LEU A 241 15.14 -7.69 0.40
N ALA A 242 14.98 -7.77 -0.93
CA ALA A 242 14.52 -6.62 -1.71
C ALA A 242 13.07 -6.25 -1.36
N LEU A 243 12.19 -7.23 -1.19
CA LEU A 243 10.80 -7.01 -0.76
C LEU A 243 10.73 -6.50 0.68
N ILE A 244 11.54 -7.05 1.59
CA ILE A 244 11.60 -6.60 2.99
C ILE A 244 12.03 -5.13 3.08
N ILE A 245 13.16 -4.79 2.45
CA ILE A 245 13.71 -3.42 2.48
C ILE A 245 12.74 -2.44 1.83
N THR A 246 12.29 -2.73 0.60
CA THR A 246 11.41 -1.82 -0.15
C THR A 246 10.05 -1.68 0.54
N GLY A 247 9.47 -2.79 1.02
CA GLY A 247 8.21 -2.78 1.74
C GLY A 247 8.27 -1.95 3.02
N ALA A 248 9.31 -2.11 3.83
CA ALA A 248 9.50 -1.33 5.06
C ALA A 248 9.71 0.17 4.77
N LEU A 249 10.45 0.52 3.71
CA LEU A 249 10.65 1.90 3.29
C LEU A 249 9.35 2.56 2.83
N VAL A 250 8.57 1.89 1.97
CA VAL A 250 7.27 2.40 1.51
C VAL A 250 6.28 2.46 2.67
N GLY A 251 6.26 1.44 3.53
CA GLY A 251 5.39 1.36 4.70
C GLY A 251 5.61 2.51 5.67
N SER A 252 6.85 2.75 6.07
CA SER A 252 7.20 3.87 6.96
C SER A 252 6.97 5.23 6.30
N SER A 253 7.36 5.41 5.04
CA SER A 253 7.16 6.66 4.30
C SER A 253 5.68 7.02 4.17
N GLY A 254 4.81 6.05 3.84
CA GLY A 254 3.37 6.27 3.75
C GLY A 254 2.74 6.67 5.08
N ALA A 255 3.20 6.09 6.20
CA ALA A 255 2.72 6.45 7.54
C ALA A 255 3.12 7.88 7.92
N ILE A 256 4.38 8.25 7.69
CA ILE A 256 4.90 9.60 7.93
C ILE A 256 4.17 10.63 7.07
N LEU A 257 3.99 10.33 5.77
CA LEU A 257 3.30 11.22 4.85
C LEU A 257 1.84 11.42 5.28
N SER A 258 1.14 10.37 5.69
CA SER A 258 -0.24 10.46 6.19
C SER A 258 -0.35 11.40 7.39
N TYR A 259 0.62 11.33 8.31
CA TYR A 259 0.68 12.21 9.47
C TYR A 259 0.94 13.68 9.08
N ILE A 260 1.91 13.91 8.19
CA ILE A 260 2.23 15.26 7.69
C ILE A 260 1.04 15.87 6.94
N MET A 261 0.34 15.07 6.12
CA MET A 261 -0.86 15.51 5.41
C MET A 261 -1.99 15.89 6.37
N CYS A 262 -2.23 15.09 7.42
CA CYS A 262 -3.20 15.43 8.47
C CYS A 262 -2.87 16.77 9.14
N LYS A 263 -1.60 16.97 9.51
CA LYS A 263 -1.12 18.21 10.11
C LYS A 263 -1.28 19.41 9.17
N GLY A 264 -0.92 19.26 7.89
CA GLY A 264 -1.10 20.30 6.87
C GLY A 264 -2.56 20.65 6.58
N MET A 265 -3.48 19.71 6.85
CA MET A 265 -4.93 19.93 6.76
C MET A 265 -5.56 20.43 8.06
N ASN A 266 -4.78 20.66 9.12
CA ASN A 266 -5.26 21.01 10.47
C ASN A 266 -6.32 20.03 11.01
N ARG A 267 -6.15 18.73 10.73
CA ARG A 267 -7.04 17.66 11.23
C ARG A 267 -6.23 16.59 11.95
N SER A 268 -6.77 16.03 13.02
CA SER A 268 -6.10 14.93 13.72
C SER A 268 -6.20 13.63 12.91
N PHE A 269 -5.11 12.85 12.87
CA PHE A 269 -5.07 11.55 12.18
C PHE A 269 -6.19 10.60 12.64
N VAL A 270 -6.47 10.58 13.95
CA VAL A 270 -7.54 9.78 14.55
C VAL A 270 -8.92 10.22 14.05
N SER A 271 -9.17 11.53 13.93
CA SER A 271 -10.46 12.04 13.42
C SER A 271 -10.72 11.64 11.96
N VAL A 272 -9.66 11.54 11.16
CA VAL A 272 -9.73 11.14 9.75
C VAL A 272 -10.03 9.64 9.64
N ILE A 273 -9.28 8.79 10.37
CA ILE A 273 -9.47 7.33 10.32
C ILE A 273 -10.81 6.89 10.92
N LEU A 274 -11.25 7.49 12.04
CA LEU A 274 -12.53 7.14 12.64
C LEU A 274 -13.73 7.74 11.90
N GLY A 275 -13.51 8.47 10.80
CA GLY A 275 -14.57 8.93 9.90
C GLY A 275 -15.66 9.72 10.62
N GLY A 276 -15.30 10.80 11.32
CA GLY A 276 -16.30 11.71 11.90
C GLY A 276 -16.16 12.05 13.38
N PHE A 277 -15.08 11.66 14.06
CA PHE A 277 -14.81 12.07 15.45
C PHE A 277 -14.21 13.49 15.58
N GLY A 278 -14.26 14.30 14.52
CA GLY A 278 -13.62 15.63 14.46
C GLY A 278 -14.56 16.79 14.20
N GLY A 279 -15.87 16.55 14.17
CA GLY A 279 -16.79 17.61 14.53
C GLY A 279 -16.73 17.72 16.04
N GLU A 280 -15.75 18.45 16.58
CA GLU A 280 -16.04 19.15 17.82
C GLU A 280 -17.40 19.80 17.58
N THR A 281 -18.33 19.54 18.49
CA THR A 281 -19.53 20.37 18.65
C THR A 281 -19.04 21.80 18.80
N ALA A 282 -18.83 22.49 17.69
CA ALA A 282 -18.79 23.93 17.65
C ALA A 282 -20.14 24.30 18.22
N ALA A 283 -20.13 24.77 19.47
CA ALA A 283 -21.28 25.37 20.09
C ALA A 283 -21.91 26.30 19.06
N ALA A 284 -23.24 26.24 18.92
CA ALA A 284 -23.99 27.14 18.07
C ALA A 284 -23.74 28.59 18.54
N ALA A 285 -22.67 29.21 18.06
CA ALA A 285 -22.36 30.59 18.30
C ALA A 285 -23.14 31.40 17.27
N GLY A 286 -24.19 32.07 17.74
CA GLY A 286 -25.05 32.97 16.96
C GLY A 286 -24.34 34.26 16.53
N GLY A 287 -23.23 34.14 15.81
CA GLY A 287 -22.53 35.23 15.14
C GLY A 287 -22.35 34.92 13.65
N ALA A 288 -22.13 35.95 12.83
CA ALA A 288 -21.84 35.78 11.42
C ALA A 288 -20.69 34.77 11.24
N VAL A 289 -21.01 33.60 10.69
CA VAL A 289 -20.02 32.55 10.42
C VAL A 289 -19.00 33.14 9.45
N GLU A 290 -17.78 33.37 9.94
CA GLU A 290 -16.63 33.69 9.11
C GLU A 290 -16.45 32.51 8.14
N THR A 291 -16.92 32.70 6.90
CA THR A 291 -17.08 31.62 5.90
C THR A 291 -15.76 31.21 5.23
N ARG A 292 -14.64 31.81 5.64
CA ARG A 292 -13.32 31.54 5.06
C ARG A 292 -12.39 31.00 6.15
N PRO A 293 -12.06 29.70 6.14
CA PRO A 293 -11.09 29.17 7.08
C PRO A 293 -9.74 29.86 6.88
N VAL A 294 -9.09 30.24 7.99
CA VAL A 294 -7.72 30.77 7.99
C VAL A 294 -6.76 29.67 7.51
N LYS A 295 -5.98 29.95 6.47
CA LYS A 295 -4.92 29.06 6.00
C LYS A 295 -3.62 29.39 6.74
N GLN A 296 -3.23 28.53 7.68
CA GLN A 296 -1.94 28.62 8.36
C GLN A 296 -0.89 27.83 7.56
N GLY A 297 0.32 28.35 7.46
CA GLY A 297 1.48 27.70 6.83
C GLY A 297 2.72 27.88 7.70
N SER A 298 3.73 27.01 7.52
CA SER A 298 5.00 27.11 8.25
C SER A 298 5.92 28.18 7.63
N ALA A 299 6.96 28.58 8.37
CA ALA A 299 8.00 29.47 7.83
C ALA A 299 8.71 28.84 6.62
N ASP A 300 8.88 27.51 6.61
CA ASP A 300 9.49 26.78 5.49
C ASP A 300 8.61 26.80 4.24
N ASP A 301 7.29 26.70 4.40
CA ASP A 301 6.34 26.80 3.27
C ASP A 301 6.38 28.21 2.65
N ALA A 302 6.43 29.24 3.51
CA ALA A 302 6.56 30.63 3.05
C ALA A 302 7.87 30.85 2.29
N ALA A 303 8.99 30.35 2.83
CA ALA A 303 10.29 30.41 2.17
C ALA A 303 10.30 29.67 0.83
N PHE A 304 9.68 28.49 0.76
CA PHE A 304 9.54 27.73 -0.48
C PHE A 304 8.73 28.48 -1.55
N ILE A 305 7.58 29.05 -1.17
CA ILE A 305 6.74 29.81 -2.10
C ILE A 305 7.50 31.03 -2.63
N MET A 306 8.14 31.80 -1.74
CA MET A 306 8.91 32.99 -2.14
C MET A 306 10.12 32.64 -3.02
N LYS A 307 10.84 31.55 -2.73
CA LYS A 307 11.98 31.09 -3.55
C LYS A 307 11.58 30.72 -4.98
N ASN A 308 10.36 30.22 -5.18
CA ASN A 308 9.86 29.81 -6.49
C ASN A 308 8.99 30.89 -7.17
N ALA A 309 8.77 32.04 -6.53
CA ALA A 309 8.02 33.14 -7.11
C ALA A 309 8.88 33.90 -8.13
N ALA A 310 8.31 34.22 -9.29
CA ALA A 310 8.96 35.09 -10.27
C ALA A 310 8.87 36.58 -9.89
N LYS A 311 7.90 36.94 -9.03
CA LYS A 311 7.67 38.26 -8.49
C LYS A 311 6.97 38.11 -7.14
N VAL A 312 7.50 38.79 -6.12
CA VAL A 312 6.94 38.86 -4.76
C VAL A 312 6.29 40.22 -4.57
#